data_AF-A0A928FGC3-F1
#
_entry.id   AF-A0A928FGC3-F1
#
_cell.length_a   1.000
_cell.length_b   1.000
_cell.length_c   1.000
_cell.angle_alpha   90.00
_cell.angle_beta   90.00
_cell.angle_gamma   90.00
#
_symmetry.space_group_name_H-M   'P 1'
#
loop_
_entity.id
_entity.type
_entity.pdbx_description
1 polymer ?
#
loop_
_entity_poly.entity_id
_entity_poly.type
_entity_poly.pdbx_seq_one_letter_code
_entity_poly.pdbx_strand_id
1 'polypeptide(L)'
;MSSDTNIATVDRYGNIYGVAAGECTVTVTSTSNSAVYAEVKVKVKAEVTELTYIDGILIANKTYALPKTYAPGWNTEGAAQLNVMFAAAQTEGIYLKMQSGYRSYTDQYIIYNDYVARDGQAAADRYSARPGHSEHQTGLAFDLTTTYYNGLWEGFADTPEGKWVAENCHKYGFIIRYPKEKEHITGYMYEPWHVRYIGVEKATAVYESGLCLEEYLNITSSYS
;
A
#
# COMPACT_ATOMS: atom_id res chain seq x y z
N MET A 1 30.32 -14.58 1.89
CA MET A 1 30.09 -15.51 0.76
C MET A 1 28.65 -15.98 0.76
N SER A 2 28.04 -16.14 -0.41
CA SER A 2 26.69 -16.72 -0.53
C SER A 2 26.77 -18.25 -0.58
N SER A 3 25.81 -18.93 0.04
CA SER A 3 25.65 -20.38 -0.05
C SER A 3 25.10 -20.84 -1.41
N ASP A 4 24.46 -19.96 -2.16
CA ASP A 4 23.97 -20.21 -3.52
C ASP A 4 24.01 -18.91 -4.35
N THR A 5 24.99 -18.82 -5.25
CA THR A 5 25.18 -17.65 -6.12
C THR A 5 24.15 -17.53 -7.23
N ASN A 6 23.37 -18.59 -7.50
CA ASN A 6 22.22 -18.51 -8.42
C ASN A 6 21.02 -17.83 -7.76
N ILE A 7 21.00 -17.76 -6.43
CA ILE A 7 19.94 -17.09 -5.66
C ILE A 7 20.38 -15.67 -5.30
N ALA A 8 21.56 -15.50 -4.69
CA ALA A 8 22.11 -14.17 -4.41
C ALA A 8 23.63 -14.14 -4.49
N THR A 9 24.17 -13.02 -4.98
CA THR A 9 25.62 -12.77 -5.03
C THR A 9 26.03 -11.71 -4.01
N VAL A 10 27.31 -11.70 -3.65
CA VAL A 10 27.89 -10.71 -2.73
C VAL A 10 29.09 -10.08 -3.41
N ASP A 11 29.13 -8.75 -3.50
CA ASP A 11 30.28 -8.05 -4.08
C ASP A 11 31.45 -7.92 -3.07
N ARG A 12 32.55 -7.32 -3.53
CA ARG A 12 33.74 -7.09 -2.69
C ARG A 12 33.53 -6.11 -1.53
N TYR A 13 32.45 -5.34 -1.55
CA TYR A 13 32.09 -4.37 -0.52
C TYR A 13 31.10 -4.94 0.49
N GLY A 14 30.64 -6.18 0.29
CA GLY A 14 29.65 -6.84 1.16
C GLY A 14 28.20 -6.54 0.77
N ASN A 15 27.95 -5.91 -0.38
CA ASN A 15 26.59 -5.69 -0.87
C ASN A 15 26.02 -7.01 -1.40
N ILE A 16 24.76 -7.31 -1.05
CA ILE A 16 24.05 -8.52 -1.46
C ILE A 16 23.09 -8.18 -2.62
N TYR A 17 23.16 -8.96 -3.70
CA TYR A 17 22.32 -8.80 -4.88
C TYR A 17 21.51 -10.06 -5.14
N GLY A 18 20.19 -9.96 -5.21
CA GLY A 18 19.32 -11.07 -5.62
C GLY A 18 19.48 -11.39 -7.11
N VAL A 19 19.49 -12.69 -7.44
CA VAL A 19 19.66 -13.22 -8.80
C VAL A 19 18.41 -13.94 -9.25
N ALA A 20 17.92 -14.91 -8.47
CA ALA A 20 16.70 -15.66 -8.77
C ALA A 20 15.92 -15.99 -7.50
N ALA A 21 14.63 -16.27 -7.65
CA ALA A 21 13.78 -16.62 -6.53
C ALA A 21 14.31 -17.84 -5.77
N GLY A 22 14.36 -17.74 -4.44
CA GLY A 22 14.89 -18.79 -3.59
C GLY A 22 15.41 -18.27 -2.26
N GLU A 23 15.98 -19.17 -1.47
CA GLU A 23 16.59 -18.86 -0.18
C GLU A 23 18.05 -19.30 -0.17
N CYS A 24 18.93 -18.43 0.30
CA CYS A 24 20.34 -18.74 0.54
C CYS A 24 20.80 -18.11 1.85
N THR A 25 21.96 -18.52 2.34
CA THR A 25 22.61 -17.90 3.49
C THR A 25 23.86 -17.17 3.02
N VAL A 26 23.98 -15.90 3.40
CA VAL A 26 25.20 -15.13 3.22
C VAL A 26 25.97 -15.13 4.52
N THR A 27 27.17 -15.71 4.50
CA THR A 27 28.09 -15.75 5.65
C THR A 27 29.13 -14.65 5.52
N VAL A 28 29.23 -13.78 6.53
CA VAL A 28 30.29 -12.79 6.68
C VAL A 28 31.26 -13.32 7.72
N THR A 29 32.54 -13.47 7.36
CA THR A 29 33.57 -14.02 8.24
C THR A 29 34.66 -12.99 8.49
N SER A 30 35.16 -12.89 9.72
CA SER A 30 36.29 -12.03 10.05
C SER A 30 37.54 -12.47 9.28
N THR A 31 38.22 -11.50 8.67
CA THR A 31 39.48 -11.75 7.95
C THR A 31 40.63 -12.13 8.87
N SER A 32 40.57 -11.74 10.15
CA SER A 32 41.60 -12.02 11.15
C SER A 32 41.33 -13.28 11.98
N ASN A 33 40.09 -13.77 11.99
CA ASN A 33 39.71 -14.97 12.73
C ASN A 33 38.53 -15.68 12.05
N SER A 34 38.80 -16.78 11.36
CA SER A 34 37.78 -17.54 10.62
C SER A 34 36.71 -18.19 11.52
N ALA A 35 36.95 -18.30 12.83
CA ALA A 35 35.93 -18.77 13.78
C ALA A 35 34.88 -17.69 14.12
N VAL A 36 35.14 -16.42 13.79
CA VAL A 36 34.19 -15.31 14.01
C VAL A 36 33.44 -15.04 12.70
N TYR A 37 32.14 -15.32 12.70
CA TYR A 37 31.28 -15.10 11.54
C TYR A 37 29.86 -14.66 11.95
N ALA A 38 29.13 -14.10 10.99
CA ALA A 38 27.71 -13.81 11.06
C ALA A 38 27.01 -14.37 9.83
N GLU A 39 25.78 -14.82 9.99
CA GLU A 39 24.97 -15.35 8.91
C GLU A 39 23.74 -14.48 8.68
N VAL A 40 23.45 -14.20 7.42
CA VAL A 40 22.28 -13.49 6.96
C VAL A 40 21.48 -14.43 6.08
N LYS A 41 20.27 -14.79 6.51
CA LYS A 41 19.33 -15.52 5.66
C LYS A 41 18.78 -14.55 4.62
N VAL A 42 18.96 -14.88 3.35
CA VAL A 42 18.54 -14.09 2.20
C VAL A 42 17.43 -14.84 1.49
N LYS A 43 16.26 -14.21 1.38
CA LYS A 43 15.13 -14.70 0.59
C LYS A 43 14.90 -13.75 -0.58
N VAL A 44 15.16 -14.23 -1.79
CA VAL A 44 14.86 -13.50 -3.03
C VAL A 44 13.46 -13.92 -3.46
N LYS A 45 12.55 -12.97 -3.56
CA LYS A 45 11.18 -13.22 -4.01
C LYS A 45 11.14 -13.31 -5.53
N ALA A 46 10.23 -14.13 -6.04
CA ALA A 46 9.90 -14.14 -7.46
C ALA A 46 9.39 -12.75 -7.89
N GLU A 47 9.74 -12.35 -9.11
CA GLU A 47 9.19 -11.16 -9.71
C GLU A 47 7.68 -11.35 -9.93
N VAL A 48 6.90 -10.33 -9.58
CA VAL A 48 5.47 -10.31 -9.86
C VAL A 48 5.26 -9.74 -11.25
N THR A 49 4.68 -10.54 -12.15
CA THR A 49 4.43 -10.15 -13.55
C THR A 49 2.95 -9.94 -13.85
N GLU A 50 2.06 -10.55 -13.06
CA GLU A 50 0.62 -10.52 -13.27
C GLU A 50 -0.12 -9.68 -12.23
N LEU A 51 -1.27 -9.15 -12.63
CA LEU A 51 -2.20 -8.46 -11.74
C LEU A 51 -3.14 -9.48 -11.10
N THR A 52 -3.46 -9.28 -9.82
CA THR A 52 -4.43 -10.13 -9.10
C THR A 52 -5.80 -9.48 -9.08
N TYR A 53 -6.82 -10.20 -9.56
CA TYR A 53 -8.22 -9.78 -9.48
C TYR A 53 -9.03 -10.79 -8.68
N ILE A 54 -9.80 -10.33 -7.70
CA ILE A 54 -10.74 -11.14 -6.91
C ILE A 54 -12.11 -10.51 -7.07
N ASP A 55 -13.09 -11.28 -7.54
CA ASP A 55 -14.43 -10.79 -7.91
C ASP A 55 -14.41 -9.56 -8.82
N GLY A 56 -13.43 -9.50 -9.73
CA GLY A 56 -13.22 -8.37 -10.64
C GLY A 56 -12.71 -7.09 -9.96
N ILE A 57 -12.18 -7.16 -8.74
CA ILE A 57 -11.49 -6.06 -8.05
C ILE A 57 -9.99 -6.29 -8.12
N LEU A 58 -9.24 -5.32 -8.64
CA LEU A 58 -7.77 -5.35 -8.62
C LEU A 58 -7.26 -5.25 -7.19
N ILE A 59 -6.49 -6.23 -6.73
CA ILE A 59 -5.96 -6.28 -5.37
C ILE A 59 -4.50 -5.86 -5.34
N ALA A 60 -4.21 -4.89 -4.48
CA ALA A 60 -2.87 -4.51 -4.07
C ALA A 60 -2.86 -4.38 -2.55
N ASN A 61 -2.20 -5.30 -1.85
CA ASN A 61 -2.04 -5.27 -0.40
C ASN A 61 -0.73 -5.98 -0.01
N LYS A 62 -0.50 -6.31 1.26
CA LYS A 62 0.78 -6.92 1.68
C LYS A 62 1.02 -8.34 1.14
N THR A 63 -0.03 -9.07 0.80
CA THR A 63 0.05 -10.40 0.18
C THR A 63 0.19 -10.29 -1.34
N TYR A 64 -0.66 -9.48 -1.97
CA TYR A 64 -0.75 -9.38 -3.43
C TYR A 64 -0.06 -8.10 -3.91
N ALA A 65 1.14 -8.24 -4.47
CA ALA A 65 1.86 -7.13 -5.06
C ALA A 65 1.44 -6.87 -6.52
N LEU A 66 1.72 -5.68 -7.00
CA LEU A 66 1.64 -5.26 -8.39
C LEU A 66 3.00 -5.42 -9.07
N PRO A 67 3.03 -5.70 -10.38
CA PRO A 67 4.26 -5.71 -11.15
C PRO A 67 4.97 -4.35 -11.09
N LYS A 68 6.30 -4.38 -11.06
CA LYS A 68 7.12 -3.14 -11.08
C LYS A 68 6.85 -2.27 -12.31
N THR A 69 6.51 -2.91 -13.43
CA THR A 69 6.21 -2.27 -14.71
C THR A 69 4.77 -1.77 -14.82
N TYR A 70 3.90 -2.13 -13.88
CA TYR A 70 2.51 -1.69 -13.90
C TYR A 70 2.41 -0.22 -13.50
N ALA A 71 2.16 0.62 -14.49
CA ALA A 71 2.11 2.08 -14.37
C ALA A 71 0.90 2.66 -15.13
N PRO A 72 -0.34 2.38 -14.68
CA PRO A 72 -1.54 2.79 -15.41
C PRO A 72 -1.77 4.30 -15.42
N GLY A 73 -1.12 5.04 -14.52
CA GLY A 73 -1.51 6.42 -14.23
C GLY A 73 -2.80 6.48 -13.44
N TRP A 74 -3.50 7.61 -13.51
CA TRP A 74 -4.77 7.82 -12.84
C TRP A 74 -5.87 7.00 -13.52
N ASN A 75 -6.69 6.29 -12.73
CA ASN A 75 -7.89 5.67 -13.28
C ASN A 75 -8.91 6.78 -13.61
N THR A 76 -9.31 6.86 -14.88
CA THR A 76 -10.17 7.94 -15.38
C THR A 76 -11.58 7.88 -14.81
N GLU A 77 -12.12 6.68 -14.61
CA GLU A 77 -13.46 6.48 -14.03
C GLU A 77 -13.49 6.86 -12.55
N GLY A 78 -12.51 6.38 -11.77
CA GLY A 78 -12.34 6.76 -10.37
C GLY A 78 -12.14 8.26 -10.21
N ALA A 79 -11.31 8.89 -11.04
CA ALA A 79 -11.12 10.34 -11.02
C ALA A 79 -12.42 11.10 -11.37
N ALA A 80 -13.22 10.60 -12.31
CA ALA A 80 -14.52 11.19 -12.64
C ALA A 80 -15.51 11.06 -11.45
N GLN A 81 -15.58 9.90 -10.82
CA GLN A 81 -16.43 9.69 -9.64
C GLN A 81 -15.97 10.51 -8.43
N LEU A 82 -14.67 10.74 -8.28
CA LEU A 82 -14.14 11.64 -7.25
C LEU A 82 -14.66 13.06 -7.43
N ASN A 83 -14.72 13.56 -8.67
CA ASN A 83 -15.29 14.88 -8.96
C ASN A 83 -16.80 14.93 -8.66
N VAL A 84 -17.54 13.87 -8.95
CA VAL A 84 -18.97 13.78 -8.60
C VAL A 84 -19.16 13.81 -7.08
N MET A 85 -18.35 13.05 -6.34
CA MET A 85 -18.37 13.04 -4.88
C MET A 85 -18.06 14.43 -4.31
N PHE A 86 -17.04 15.11 -4.83
CA PHE A 86 -16.67 16.46 -4.37
C PHE A 86 -17.77 17.48 -4.65
N ALA A 87 -18.41 17.42 -5.83
CA ALA A 87 -19.51 18.30 -6.17
C ALA A 87 -20.71 18.08 -5.24
N ALA A 88 -21.04 16.82 -4.92
CA ALA A 88 -22.12 16.50 -4.00
C ALA A 88 -21.83 17.01 -2.58
N ALA A 89 -20.63 16.74 -2.05
CA ALA A 89 -20.17 17.25 -0.76
C ALA A 89 -20.33 18.79 -0.69
N GLN A 90 -19.95 19.49 -1.76
CA GLN A 90 -20.03 20.95 -1.83
C GLN A 90 -21.47 21.47 -1.71
N THR A 91 -22.47 20.75 -2.22
CA THR A 91 -23.89 21.14 -2.06
C THR A 91 -24.36 21.12 -0.61
N GLU A 92 -23.66 20.37 0.25
CA GLU A 92 -23.90 20.28 1.69
C GLU A 92 -22.95 21.19 2.51
N GLY A 93 -22.18 22.04 1.85
CA GLY A 93 -21.19 22.92 2.50
C GLY A 93 -19.92 22.19 2.96
N ILE A 94 -19.66 20.99 2.43
CA ILE A 94 -18.47 20.18 2.71
C ILE A 94 -17.44 20.38 1.59
N TYR A 95 -16.22 20.78 1.93
CA TYR A 95 -15.20 21.16 0.94
C TYR A 95 -13.98 20.24 0.99
N LEU A 96 -14.03 19.18 0.18
CA LEU A 96 -12.96 18.21 0.04
C LEU A 96 -11.85 18.68 -0.89
N LYS A 97 -10.62 18.24 -0.61
CA LYS A 97 -9.43 18.44 -1.44
C LYS A 97 -8.69 17.11 -1.59
N MET A 98 -8.16 16.85 -2.77
CA MET A 98 -7.26 15.71 -2.99
C MET A 98 -5.81 16.12 -2.67
N GLN A 99 -5.11 15.30 -1.89
CA GLN A 99 -3.72 15.50 -1.52
C GLN A 99 -2.77 14.55 -2.27
N SER A 100 -3.19 13.30 -2.50
CA SER A 100 -2.42 12.31 -3.26
C SER A 100 -3.34 11.42 -4.11
N GLY A 101 -2.79 10.81 -5.15
CA GLY A 101 -3.47 9.84 -5.99
C GLY A 101 -2.48 8.87 -6.61
N TYR A 102 -2.42 8.74 -7.93
CA TYR A 102 -1.50 7.78 -8.57
C TYR A 102 -0.04 8.01 -8.14
N ARG A 103 0.63 6.92 -7.76
CA ARG A 103 2.05 6.89 -7.36
C ARG A 103 2.73 5.70 -8.03
N SER A 104 3.81 5.94 -8.77
CA SER A 104 4.50 4.85 -9.46
C SER A 104 5.23 3.91 -8.49
N TYR A 105 5.61 2.72 -8.98
CA TYR A 105 6.46 1.81 -8.22
C TYR A 105 7.76 2.48 -7.76
N THR A 106 8.39 3.27 -8.63
CA THR A 106 9.66 3.96 -8.35
C THR A 106 9.49 5.02 -7.26
N ASP A 107 8.41 5.81 -7.33
CA ASP A 107 8.13 6.82 -6.29
C ASP A 107 7.84 6.14 -4.95
N GLN A 108 7.10 5.03 -4.96
CA GLN A 108 6.84 4.25 -3.74
C GLN A 108 8.14 3.65 -3.17
N TYR A 109 9.07 3.20 -4.01
CA TYR A 109 10.38 2.71 -3.57
C TYR A 109 11.16 3.81 -2.85
N ILE A 110 11.17 5.04 -3.38
CA ILE A 110 11.87 6.17 -2.75
C ILE A 110 11.23 6.50 -1.40
N ILE A 111 9.91 6.74 -1.38
CA ILE A 111 9.17 7.11 -0.16
C ILE A 111 9.32 6.05 0.93
N TYR A 112 9.20 4.77 0.58
CA TYR A 112 9.32 3.69 1.55
C TYR A 112 10.72 3.63 2.16
N ASN A 113 11.78 3.75 1.35
CA ASN A 113 13.15 3.71 1.85
C ASN A 113 13.51 4.95 2.68
N ASP A 114 12.95 6.11 2.37
CA ASP A 114 13.10 7.31 3.20
C ASP A 114 12.49 7.09 4.59
N TYR A 115 11.32 6.44 4.67
CA TYR A 115 10.71 6.08 5.95
C TYR A 115 11.49 4.99 6.69
N VAL A 116 12.01 3.97 6.01
CA VAL A 116 12.87 2.96 6.62
C VAL A 116 14.12 3.62 7.21
N ALA A 117 14.74 4.55 6.49
CA ALA A 117 15.94 5.25 6.95
C ALA A 117 15.65 6.17 8.15
N ARG A 118 14.49 6.81 8.19
CA ARG A 118 14.10 7.74 9.26
C ARG A 118 13.59 7.05 10.51
N ASP A 119 12.70 6.07 10.35
CA ASP A 119 11.85 5.52 11.43
C ASP A 119 12.04 4.02 11.64
N GLY A 120 12.79 3.34 10.76
CA GLY A 120 13.02 1.91 10.80
C GLY A 120 11.95 1.10 10.07
N GLN A 121 12.32 -0.12 9.63
CA GLN A 121 11.48 -0.95 8.78
C GLN A 121 10.14 -1.34 9.43
N ALA A 122 10.13 -1.69 10.72
CA ALA A 122 8.91 -2.10 11.40
C ALA A 122 7.86 -0.96 11.46
N ALA A 123 8.31 0.29 11.62
CA ALA A 123 7.44 1.45 11.59
C ALA A 123 6.97 1.73 10.15
N ALA A 124 7.89 1.75 9.19
CA ALA A 124 7.57 1.97 7.78
C ALA A 124 6.59 0.93 7.22
N ASP A 125 6.71 -0.34 7.61
CA ASP A 125 5.78 -1.41 7.24
C ASP A 125 4.36 -1.20 7.80
N ARG A 126 4.16 -0.32 8.80
CA ARG A 126 2.85 -0.06 9.44
C ARG A 126 2.05 1.06 8.77
N TYR A 127 2.72 2.17 8.43
CA TYR A 127 2.07 3.38 7.85
C TYR A 127 2.50 3.66 6.40
N SER A 128 3.35 2.81 5.82
CA SER A 128 3.72 2.87 4.42
C SER A 128 3.63 1.48 3.80
N ALA A 129 3.85 1.42 2.49
CA ALA A 129 3.82 0.19 1.73
C ALA A 129 5.17 -0.04 1.06
N ARG A 130 5.66 -1.28 1.13
CA ARG A 130 6.73 -1.73 0.24
C ARG A 130 6.32 -1.49 -1.23
N PRO A 131 7.25 -1.14 -2.13
CA PRO A 131 6.92 -0.89 -3.54
C PRO A 131 6.25 -2.13 -4.16
N GLY A 132 5.24 -1.92 -5.00
CA GLY A 132 4.35 -2.97 -5.49
C GLY A 132 3.15 -3.28 -4.58
N HIS A 133 3.19 -2.91 -3.29
CA HIS A 133 2.10 -3.20 -2.35
C HIS A 133 1.20 -2.00 -2.01
N SER A 134 1.48 -0.85 -2.63
CA SER A 134 0.72 0.40 -2.45
C SER A 134 -0.47 0.44 -3.39
N GLU A 135 -1.67 0.69 -2.85
CA GLU A 135 -2.85 0.88 -3.71
C GLU A 135 -2.75 2.11 -4.60
N HIS A 136 -1.94 3.11 -4.27
CA HIS A 136 -1.73 4.27 -5.15
C HIS A 136 -1.16 3.89 -6.51
N GLN A 137 -0.42 2.78 -6.61
CA GLN A 137 0.10 2.28 -7.89
C GLN A 137 -1.03 1.75 -8.81
N THR A 138 -2.20 1.43 -8.26
CA THR A 138 -3.38 1.07 -9.07
C THR A 138 -4.01 2.25 -9.81
N GLY A 139 -3.74 3.48 -9.36
CA GLY A 139 -4.44 4.68 -9.83
C GLY A 139 -5.89 4.79 -9.35
N LEU A 140 -6.34 3.89 -8.46
CA LEU A 140 -7.71 3.82 -7.91
C LEU A 140 -7.79 4.34 -6.46
N ALA A 141 -6.66 4.66 -5.85
CA ALA A 141 -6.59 5.18 -4.48
C ALA A 141 -6.30 6.68 -4.46
N PHE A 142 -6.96 7.38 -3.54
CA PHE A 142 -6.91 8.83 -3.41
C PHE A 142 -6.85 9.20 -1.94
N ASP A 143 -5.91 10.08 -1.58
CA ASP A 143 -5.81 10.64 -0.25
C ASP A 143 -6.54 11.98 -0.21
N LEU A 144 -7.54 12.08 0.67
CA LEU A 144 -8.39 13.25 0.82
C LEU A 144 -7.99 14.09 2.03
N THR A 145 -8.26 15.39 1.94
CA THR A 145 -7.96 16.36 2.97
C THR A 145 -8.90 17.54 2.84
N THR A 146 -8.69 18.61 3.61
CA THR A 146 -9.49 19.83 3.52
C THR A 146 -8.60 21.06 3.36
N THR A 147 -9.18 22.20 3.00
CA THR A 147 -8.41 23.46 2.93
C THR A 147 -7.86 23.89 4.30
N TYR A 148 -8.55 23.54 5.38
CA TYR A 148 -8.19 23.95 6.75
C TYR A 148 -7.42 22.86 7.52
N TYR A 149 -7.53 21.61 7.08
CA TYR A 149 -6.81 20.47 7.61
C TYR A 149 -5.89 19.97 6.49
N ASN A 150 -4.64 20.43 6.44
CA ASN A 150 -3.71 20.12 5.33
C ASN A 150 -2.76 18.96 5.71
N GLY A 151 -3.33 17.83 6.11
CA GLY A 151 -2.59 16.67 6.59
C GLY A 151 -3.31 15.34 6.34
N LEU A 152 -2.52 14.27 6.29
CA LEU A 152 -2.98 12.88 6.16
C LEU A 152 -2.75 12.17 7.49
N TRP A 153 -3.65 12.45 8.44
CA TRP A 153 -3.58 11.90 9.80
C TRP A 153 -4.99 11.56 10.29
N GLU A 154 -5.07 10.79 11.35
CA GLU A 154 -6.35 10.24 11.85
C GLU A 154 -7.37 11.34 12.21
N GLY A 155 -6.90 12.54 12.57
CA GLY A 155 -7.75 13.68 12.88
C GLY A 155 -8.62 14.17 11.71
N PHE A 156 -8.36 13.73 10.46
CA PHE A 156 -9.29 13.95 9.36
C PHE A 156 -10.68 13.38 9.68
N ALA A 157 -10.76 12.24 10.37
CA ALA A 157 -12.02 11.63 10.79
C ALA A 157 -12.87 12.51 11.73
N ASP A 158 -12.26 13.47 12.43
CA ASP A 158 -12.97 14.34 13.35
C ASP A 158 -13.56 15.58 12.66
N THR A 159 -13.07 15.89 11.46
CA THR A 159 -13.57 17.00 10.62
C THR A 159 -14.97 16.71 10.08
N PRO A 160 -15.77 17.75 9.76
CA PRO A 160 -17.02 17.57 9.02
C PRO A 160 -16.83 16.80 7.71
N GLU A 161 -15.75 17.08 6.98
CA GLU A 161 -15.39 16.43 5.73
C GLU A 161 -15.10 14.94 5.90
N GLY A 162 -14.31 14.54 6.89
CA GLY A 162 -13.99 13.14 7.13
C GLY A 162 -15.21 12.31 7.55
N LYS A 163 -16.09 12.89 8.38
CA LYS A 163 -17.38 12.26 8.74
C LYS A 163 -18.27 12.08 7.52
N TRP A 164 -18.38 13.12 6.69
CA TRP A 164 -19.15 13.05 5.45
C TRP A 164 -18.59 11.98 4.50
N VAL A 165 -17.27 11.91 4.32
CA VAL A 165 -16.62 10.87 3.50
C VAL A 165 -16.93 9.47 4.04
N ALA A 166 -16.83 9.26 5.35
CA ALA A 166 -17.12 7.96 5.97
C ALA A 166 -18.55 7.49 5.72
N GLU A 167 -19.51 8.41 5.72
CA GLU A 167 -20.94 8.09 5.53
C GLU A 167 -21.36 8.02 4.05
N ASN A 168 -20.62 8.66 3.13
CA ASN A 168 -21.11 8.90 1.77
C ASN A 168 -20.23 8.38 0.65
N CYS A 169 -18.93 8.13 0.87
CA CYS A 169 -18.00 7.82 -0.23
C CYS A 169 -18.41 6.57 -1.05
N HIS A 170 -19.09 5.60 -0.40
CA HIS A 170 -19.59 4.38 -1.04
C HIS A 170 -20.60 4.66 -2.16
N LYS A 171 -21.40 5.73 -2.04
CA LYS A 171 -22.39 6.15 -3.04
C LYS A 171 -21.74 6.54 -4.37
N TYR A 172 -20.44 6.85 -4.35
CA TYR A 172 -19.63 7.23 -5.51
C TYR A 172 -18.61 6.16 -5.87
N GLY A 173 -18.73 4.95 -5.32
CA GLY A 173 -17.87 3.82 -5.65
C GLY A 173 -16.56 3.75 -4.87
N PHE A 174 -16.45 4.47 -3.76
CA PHE A 174 -15.26 4.47 -2.90
C PHE A 174 -15.52 3.77 -1.57
N ILE A 175 -14.49 3.15 -1.01
CA ILE A 175 -14.47 2.70 0.38
C ILE A 175 -13.37 3.43 1.14
N ILE A 176 -13.56 3.64 2.45
CA ILE A 176 -12.42 3.89 3.33
C ILE A 176 -11.63 2.59 3.42
N ARG A 177 -10.44 2.57 2.80
CA ARG A 177 -9.73 1.32 2.55
C ARG A 177 -9.19 0.67 3.83
N TYR A 178 -8.73 1.52 4.75
CA TYR A 178 -8.09 1.13 6.00
C TYR A 178 -8.93 1.66 7.17
N PRO A 179 -10.04 0.98 7.51
CA PRO A 179 -10.93 1.40 8.60
C PRO A 179 -10.32 1.15 9.98
N LYS A 180 -10.87 1.84 10.98
CA LYS A 180 -10.42 1.75 12.38
C LYS A 180 -10.56 0.32 12.90
N GLU A 181 -9.64 -0.10 13.78
CA GLU A 181 -9.60 -1.43 14.41
C GLU A 181 -9.34 -2.62 13.46
N LYS A 182 -9.14 -2.39 12.16
CA LYS A 182 -8.90 -3.43 11.15
C LYS A 182 -7.44 -3.58 10.72
N GLU A 183 -6.50 -2.88 11.37
CA GLU A 183 -5.07 -2.93 11.05
C GLU A 183 -4.49 -4.35 11.06
N HIS A 184 -4.93 -5.19 12.00
CA HIS A 184 -4.50 -6.58 12.09
C HIS A 184 -4.97 -7.46 10.92
N ILE A 185 -5.89 -6.97 10.09
CA ILE A 185 -6.43 -7.66 8.91
C ILE A 185 -5.91 -7.01 7.62
N THR A 186 -6.03 -5.69 7.50
CA THR A 186 -5.59 -4.93 6.31
C THR A 186 -4.06 -4.87 6.24
N GLY A 187 -3.40 -4.95 7.38
CA GLY A 187 -1.97 -4.73 7.56
C GLY A 187 -1.57 -3.26 7.63
N TYR A 188 -2.48 -2.31 7.47
CA TYR A 188 -2.19 -0.88 7.46
C TYR A 188 -2.93 -0.18 8.60
N MET A 189 -2.31 0.84 9.18
CA MET A 189 -2.95 1.65 10.23
C MET A 189 -4.25 2.32 9.74
N TYR A 190 -5.03 2.86 10.66
CA TYR A 190 -6.25 3.59 10.31
C TYR A 190 -5.93 4.82 9.44
N GLU A 191 -6.53 4.90 8.26
CA GLU A 191 -6.35 6.00 7.32
C GLU A 191 -7.72 6.51 6.83
N PRO A 192 -8.40 7.38 7.61
CA PRO A 192 -9.70 7.94 7.22
C PRO A 192 -9.67 8.77 5.94
N TRP A 193 -8.49 9.20 5.51
CA TRP A 193 -8.30 9.97 4.30
C TRP A 193 -8.16 9.11 3.03
N HIS A 194 -7.77 7.84 3.17
CA HIS A 194 -7.44 6.97 2.03
C HIS A 194 -8.71 6.30 1.52
N VAL A 195 -9.20 6.78 0.37
CA VAL A 195 -10.35 6.20 -0.31
C VAL A 195 -9.94 5.39 -1.53
N ARG A 196 -10.56 4.22 -1.70
CA ARG A 196 -10.27 3.29 -2.81
C ARG A 196 -11.50 3.09 -3.70
N TYR A 197 -11.35 3.38 -4.99
CA TYR A 197 -12.39 3.14 -5.99
C TYR A 197 -12.51 1.66 -6.34
N ILE A 198 -13.72 1.11 -6.21
CA ILE A 198 -14.08 -0.28 -6.60
C ILE A 198 -15.43 -0.35 -7.35
N GLY A 199 -16.01 0.80 -7.73
CA GLY A 199 -17.32 0.90 -8.36
C GLY A 199 -18.47 0.96 -7.34
N VAL A 200 -19.58 1.62 -7.71
CA VAL A 200 -20.69 1.97 -6.80
C VAL A 200 -21.33 0.75 -6.14
N GLU A 201 -21.65 -0.28 -6.93
CA GLU A 201 -22.31 -1.50 -6.42
C GLU A 201 -21.46 -2.19 -5.36
N LYS A 202 -20.18 -2.45 -5.68
CA LYS A 202 -19.24 -3.14 -4.77
C LYS A 202 -18.89 -2.29 -3.55
N ALA A 203 -18.67 -0.99 -3.72
CA ALA A 203 -18.40 -0.09 -2.61
C ALA A 203 -19.57 -0.03 -1.63
N THR A 204 -20.79 0.01 -2.14
CA THR A 204 -22.00 -0.01 -1.31
C THR A 204 -22.13 -1.35 -0.57
N ALA A 205 -21.91 -2.48 -1.24
CA ALA A 205 -21.94 -3.79 -0.59
C ALA A 205 -20.88 -3.93 0.52
N VAL A 206 -19.66 -3.44 0.29
CA VAL A 206 -18.60 -3.42 1.31
C VAL A 206 -19.02 -2.52 2.49
N TYR A 207 -19.51 -1.32 2.22
CA TYR A 207 -19.97 -0.39 3.25
C TYR A 207 -21.09 -0.97 4.12
N GLU A 208 -22.14 -1.53 3.51
CA GLU A 208 -23.27 -2.13 4.21
C GLU A 208 -22.89 -3.36 5.04
N SER A 209 -21.85 -4.09 4.63
CA SER A 209 -21.36 -5.26 5.38
C SER A 209 -20.61 -4.88 6.67
N GLY A 210 -20.09 -3.65 6.78
CA GLY A 210 -19.22 -3.23 7.88
C GLY A 210 -17.83 -3.90 7.89
N LEU A 211 -17.47 -4.61 6.83
CA LEU A 211 -16.20 -5.33 6.68
C LEU A 211 -15.13 -4.46 5.99
N CYS A 212 -13.85 -4.74 6.26
CA CYS A 212 -12.79 -4.27 5.36
C CYS A 212 -12.74 -5.12 4.07
N LEU A 213 -12.02 -4.65 3.06
CA LEU A 213 -11.96 -5.33 1.75
C LEU A 213 -11.41 -6.76 1.86
N GLU A 214 -10.42 -6.99 2.74
CA GLU A 214 -9.86 -8.32 3.01
C GLU A 214 -10.90 -9.30 3.56
N GLU A 215 -11.69 -8.87 4.55
CA GLU A 215 -12.77 -9.69 5.13
C GLU A 215 -13.87 -9.96 4.10
N TYR A 216 -14.28 -8.93 3.35
CA TYR A 216 -15.33 -9.02 2.35
C TYR A 216 -14.98 -10.02 1.24
N LEU A 217 -13.72 -10.03 0.79
CA LEU A 217 -13.24 -10.94 -0.28
C LEU A 217 -12.64 -12.24 0.26
N ASN A 218 -12.55 -12.43 1.57
CA ASN A 218 -11.88 -13.55 2.22
C ASN A 218 -10.44 -13.76 1.72
N ILE A 219 -9.63 -12.69 1.75
CA ILE A 219 -8.22 -12.70 1.32
C ILE A 219 -7.29 -12.23 2.43
N THR A 220 -5.99 -12.54 2.31
CA THR A 220 -4.98 -12.16 3.32
C THR A 220 -4.27 -10.85 2.96
N SER A 221 -3.67 -10.21 3.98
CA SER A 221 -2.72 -9.11 3.81
C SER A 221 -1.54 -9.28 4.78
N SER A 222 -0.49 -9.96 4.35
CA SER A 222 0.71 -10.18 5.15
C SER A 222 1.96 -10.24 4.27
N TYR A 223 3.05 -9.60 4.72
CA TYR A 223 4.33 -9.77 4.05
C TYR A 223 4.89 -11.18 4.29
N SER A 224 5.30 -11.83 3.20
CA SER A 224 5.98 -13.13 3.18
C SER A 224 7.50 -13.08 3.32
#